data_AF-A0A2D5Z960-F1
#
_entry.id   AF-A0A2D5Z960-F1
#
_cell.length_a   1.000
_cell.length_b   1.000
_cell.length_c   1.000
_cell.angle_alpha   90.00
_cell.angle_beta   90.00
_cell.angle_gamma   90.00
#
_symmetry.space_group_name_H-M   'P 1'
#
loop_
_entity.id
_entity.type
_entity.pdbx_description
1 polymer ?
#
loop_
_entity_poly.entity_id
_entity_poly.type
_entity_poly.pdbx_seq_one_letter_code
_entity_poly.pdbx_strand_id
1 'polypeptide(L)'
;MRWIGLVCVLSVLASGQDAKLQKRIDAAIDKGCAALFRLQSVDGSFGSGVGQHALVMLALLHSKVDKNHPAIRKALRPLRKPARRNYALALRLTVMDEIREEGMQKMARADAYRIMDNQGMSGGWDYEQTGERTDNSCTQYALLGLRAADNMGLQLPVTAWRNAMKFLLTQLKRDGGMAYTRDREATSSMTAGAIASLVSVKARVKFKSSDRRSGRLVRAINKATRWLAKDWKPGRDPHGYYTLYGLERAMAFAGQDRLVDRNWYVEGARWLLSHQRKDGFWKGQGNRNSTAFALLFLSRASKPTGSETPGSVHGLMSRVTAQTSKKQVLKIAAIIARRGKSAIPLLVHYLSDKRRTRRRCAIAALRGITGSTRGYDPDLTPAENADAIEAWKKAVAGSPK
;
A
#
# COMPACT_ATOMS: atom_id res chain seq x y z
N MET A 1 2.51 -9.56 -37.00
CA MET A 1 2.61 -10.38 -35.76
C MET A 1 1.91 -9.66 -34.61
N ARG A 2 0.70 -10.08 -34.23
CA ARG A 2 -0.07 -9.53 -33.10
C ARG A 2 0.13 -10.41 -31.88
N TRP A 3 0.90 -9.96 -30.90
CA TRP A 3 0.94 -10.59 -29.57
C TRP A 3 -0.11 -9.92 -28.69
N ILE A 4 -1.28 -10.53 -28.59
CA ILE A 4 -2.27 -10.21 -27.54
C ILE A 4 -1.95 -11.16 -26.38
N GLY A 5 -1.10 -10.70 -25.46
CA GLY A 5 -0.88 -11.38 -24.20
C GLY A 5 -2.11 -11.24 -23.32
N LEU A 6 -2.83 -12.34 -23.10
CA LEU A 6 -3.98 -12.44 -22.21
C LEU A 6 -3.52 -12.13 -20.77
N VAL A 7 -3.83 -10.94 -20.24
CA VAL A 7 -3.63 -10.62 -18.83
C VAL A 7 -4.83 -11.18 -18.07
N CYS A 8 -4.72 -12.41 -17.56
CA CYS A 8 -5.72 -12.96 -16.66
C CYS A 8 -5.64 -12.25 -15.30
N VAL A 9 -6.45 -11.21 -15.13
CA VAL A 9 -6.71 -10.58 -13.83
C VAL A 9 -7.61 -11.53 -13.02
N LEU A 10 -7.02 -12.44 -12.25
CA LEU A 10 -7.75 -13.16 -11.21
C LEU A 10 -7.99 -12.20 -10.04
N SER A 11 -9.09 -11.46 -10.11
CA SER A 11 -9.64 -10.69 -9.00
C SER A 11 -10.24 -11.66 -7.98
N VAL A 12 -9.78 -11.57 -6.73
CA VAL A 12 -10.41 -12.28 -5.61
C VAL A 12 -11.84 -11.74 -5.49
N LEU A 13 -12.82 -12.58 -5.83
CA LEU A 13 -14.24 -12.28 -5.70
C LEU A 13 -14.49 -11.82 -4.25
N ALA A 14 -14.80 -10.53 -4.08
CA ALA A 14 -15.52 -10.14 -2.89
C ALA A 14 -16.87 -10.88 -2.95
N SER A 15 -17.18 -11.62 -1.90
CA SER A 15 -18.42 -12.36 -1.73
C SER A 15 -19.61 -11.48 -2.15
N GLY A 16 -20.29 -11.88 -3.23
CA GLY A 16 -21.55 -11.26 -3.69
C GLY A 16 -21.49 -10.36 -4.93
N GLN A 17 -20.38 -10.31 -5.67
CA GLN A 17 -20.34 -9.56 -6.93
C GLN A 17 -20.83 -10.40 -8.12
N ASP A 18 -21.84 -9.89 -8.84
CA ASP A 18 -22.35 -10.47 -10.09
C ASP A 18 -21.19 -10.71 -11.09
N ALA A 19 -21.03 -11.95 -11.54
CA ALA A 19 -20.00 -12.36 -12.50
C ALA A 19 -20.05 -11.52 -13.79
N LYS A 20 -21.24 -11.08 -14.22
CA LYS A 20 -21.41 -10.20 -15.38
C LYS A 20 -20.82 -8.81 -15.12
N LEU A 21 -20.98 -8.28 -13.91
CA LEU A 21 -20.37 -7.01 -13.52
C LEU A 21 -18.84 -7.15 -13.48
N GLN A 22 -18.30 -8.23 -12.91
CA GLN A 22 -16.86 -8.45 -12.85
C GLN A 22 -16.23 -8.51 -14.25
N LYS A 23 -16.84 -9.27 -15.17
CA LYS A 23 -16.36 -9.34 -16.57
C LYS A 23 -16.30 -7.97 -17.26
N ARG A 24 -17.27 -7.09 -16.98
CA ARG A 24 -17.28 -5.72 -17.51
C ARG A 24 -16.17 -4.86 -16.90
N ILE A 25 -15.91 -5.04 -15.60
CA ILE A 25 -14.82 -4.36 -14.89
C ILE A 25 -13.47 -4.79 -15.46
N ASP A 26 -13.25 -6.09 -15.64
CA ASP A 26 -11.99 -6.62 -16.19
C ASP A 26 -11.74 -6.06 -17.60
N ALA A 27 -12.76 -6.08 -18.46
CA ALA A 27 -12.67 -5.47 -19.80
C ALA A 27 -12.37 -3.96 -19.76
N ALA A 28 -12.93 -3.23 -18.79
CA ALA A 28 -12.64 -1.81 -18.62
C ALA A 28 -11.21 -1.56 -18.13
N ILE A 29 -10.70 -2.41 -17.23
CA ILE A 29 -9.31 -2.38 -16.76
C ILE A 29 -8.37 -2.61 -17.95
N ASP A 30 -8.56 -3.68 -18.73
CA ASP A 30 -7.74 -4.01 -19.89
C ASP A 30 -7.66 -2.85 -20.88
N LYS A 31 -8.82 -2.26 -21.18
CA LYS A 31 -8.92 -1.13 -22.09
C LYS A 31 -8.21 0.12 -21.57
N GLY A 32 -8.30 0.38 -20.26
CA GLY A 32 -7.58 1.49 -19.62
C GLY A 32 -6.07 1.29 -19.60
N CYS A 33 -5.61 0.07 -19.31
CA CYS A 33 -4.19 -0.30 -19.39
C CYS A 33 -3.66 -0.13 -20.81
N ALA A 34 -4.38 -0.64 -21.82
CA ALA A 34 -4.03 -0.45 -23.23
C ALA A 34 -3.94 1.04 -23.61
N ALA A 35 -4.86 1.86 -23.11
CA ALA A 35 -4.83 3.31 -23.35
C ALA A 35 -3.59 3.99 -22.75
N LEU A 36 -3.18 3.62 -21.54
CA LEU A 36 -1.97 4.15 -20.92
C LEU A 36 -0.69 3.67 -21.62
N PHE A 37 -0.63 2.43 -22.10
CA PHE A 37 0.51 1.94 -22.87
C PHE A 37 0.75 2.73 -24.16
N ARG A 38 -0.33 3.14 -24.85
CA ARG A 38 -0.21 3.99 -26.05
C ARG A 38 0.38 5.38 -25.77
N LEU A 39 0.42 5.81 -24.51
CA LEU A 39 1.01 7.09 -24.10
C LEU A 39 2.48 6.98 -23.67
N GLN A 40 3.09 5.79 -23.72
CA GLN A 40 4.49 5.62 -23.34
C GLN A 40 5.42 6.26 -24.37
N SER A 41 6.27 7.16 -23.91
CA SER A 41 7.29 7.82 -24.71
C SER A 41 8.42 6.85 -25.11
N VAL A 42 9.21 7.26 -26.10
CA VAL A 42 10.41 6.52 -26.57
C VAL A 42 11.42 6.28 -25.44
N ASP A 43 11.53 7.19 -24.46
CA ASP A 43 12.41 7.02 -23.29
C ASP A 43 11.82 6.10 -22.18
N GLY A 44 10.61 5.58 -22.38
CA GLY A 44 9.88 4.74 -21.43
C GLY A 44 8.98 5.52 -20.46
N SER A 45 8.99 6.85 -20.48
CA SER A 45 8.18 7.64 -19.56
C SER A 45 6.70 7.57 -19.93
N PHE A 46 5.85 7.58 -18.90
CA PHE A 46 4.39 7.57 -19.07
C PHE A 46 3.76 8.96 -18.86
N GLY A 47 4.51 9.96 -18.41
CA GLY A 47 3.96 11.27 -18.08
C GLY A 47 5.04 12.29 -17.75
N SER A 48 4.61 13.53 -17.53
CA SER A 48 5.50 14.65 -17.21
C SER A 48 6.04 14.51 -15.79
N GLY A 49 7.35 14.30 -15.67
CA GLY A 49 8.04 14.17 -14.40
C GLY A 49 7.72 12.88 -13.63
N VAL A 50 8.44 12.66 -12.53
CA VAL A 50 8.40 11.40 -11.77
C VAL A 50 7.03 11.13 -11.14
N GLY A 51 6.29 12.16 -10.71
CA GLY A 51 5.01 11.98 -10.02
C GLY A 51 3.92 11.37 -10.91
N GLN A 52 3.60 12.02 -12.04
CA GLN A 52 2.61 11.48 -12.98
C GLN A 52 3.07 10.14 -13.56
N HIS A 53 4.37 10.00 -13.84
CA HIS A 53 4.95 8.75 -14.30
C HIS A 53 4.72 7.60 -13.30
N ALA A 54 5.03 7.82 -12.02
CA ALA A 54 4.84 6.82 -10.97
C ALA A 54 3.37 6.51 -10.73
N LEU A 55 2.46 7.49 -10.82
CA LEU A 55 1.01 7.25 -10.72
C LEU A 55 0.53 6.28 -11.81
N VAL A 56 0.96 6.49 -13.06
CA VAL A 56 0.60 5.59 -14.17
C VAL A 56 1.20 4.20 -13.96
N MET A 57 2.48 4.12 -13.57
CA MET A 57 3.11 2.82 -13.28
C MET A 57 2.38 2.07 -12.16
N LEU A 58 2.00 2.75 -11.08
CA LEU A 58 1.28 2.14 -9.97
C LEU A 58 -0.08 1.58 -10.43
N ALA A 59 -0.81 2.34 -11.27
CA ALA A 59 -2.09 1.90 -11.82
C ALA A 59 -1.94 0.64 -12.68
N LEU A 60 -0.90 0.57 -13.53
CA LEU A 60 -0.63 -0.61 -14.34
C LEU A 60 -0.28 -1.84 -13.48
N LEU A 61 0.60 -1.67 -12.49
CA LEU A 61 0.99 -2.75 -11.58
C LEU A 61 -0.19 -3.26 -10.74
N HIS A 62 -1.00 -2.36 -10.17
CA HIS A 62 -2.20 -2.73 -9.43
C HIS A 62 -3.21 -3.48 -10.32
N SER A 63 -3.27 -3.12 -11.61
CA SER A 63 -4.06 -3.81 -12.64
C SER A 63 -3.43 -5.11 -13.15
N LYS A 64 -2.46 -5.67 -12.40
CA LYS A 64 -1.81 -6.97 -12.66
C LYS A 64 -1.01 -7.05 -13.94
N VAL A 65 -0.58 -5.91 -14.49
CA VAL A 65 0.47 -5.90 -15.52
C VAL A 65 1.74 -6.48 -14.90
N ASP A 66 2.31 -7.50 -15.52
CA ASP A 66 3.53 -8.16 -15.04
C ASP A 66 4.69 -7.15 -14.94
N LYS A 67 5.44 -7.19 -13.83
CA LYS A 67 6.57 -6.29 -13.62
C LYS A 67 7.72 -6.47 -14.62
N ASN A 68 7.77 -7.63 -15.28
CA ASN A 68 8.70 -7.96 -16.35
C ASN A 68 8.17 -7.60 -17.73
N HIS A 69 6.94 -7.10 -17.85
CA HIS A 69 6.42 -6.59 -19.12
C HIS A 69 7.37 -5.53 -19.70
N PRO A 70 7.71 -5.56 -21.01
CA PRO A 70 8.71 -4.66 -21.60
C PRO A 70 8.45 -3.18 -21.30
N ALA A 71 7.19 -2.75 -21.36
CA ALA A 71 6.81 -1.38 -21.03
C ALA A 71 7.13 -1.00 -19.57
N ILE A 72 6.92 -1.92 -18.61
CA ILE A 72 7.23 -1.68 -17.19
C ILE A 72 8.75 -1.65 -16.96
N ARG A 73 9.49 -2.60 -17.56
CA ARG A 73 10.97 -2.61 -17.49
C ARG A 73 11.57 -1.32 -18.05
N LYS A 74 11.08 -0.85 -19.20
CA LYS A 74 11.50 0.40 -19.82
C LYS A 74 11.19 1.62 -18.94
N ALA A 75 10.06 1.61 -18.25
CA ALA A 75 9.63 2.66 -17.33
C ALA A 75 10.50 2.77 -16.05
N LEU A 76 11.27 1.74 -15.70
CA LEU A 76 12.17 1.79 -14.54
C LEU A 76 13.26 2.85 -14.66
N ARG A 77 13.69 3.21 -15.88
CA ARG A 77 14.72 4.23 -16.09
C ARG A 77 14.17 5.64 -15.79
N PRO A 78 13.04 6.09 -16.37
CA PRO A 78 12.44 7.36 -15.99
C PRO A 78 12.03 7.46 -14.52
N LEU A 79 11.61 6.37 -13.88
CA LEU A 79 11.29 6.34 -12.44
C LEU A 79 12.48 6.76 -11.56
N ARG A 80 13.71 6.44 -12.00
CA ARG A 80 14.95 6.78 -11.28
C ARG A 80 15.42 8.22 -11.48
N LYS A 81 14.77 9.03 -12.32
CA LYS A 81 15.12 10.45 -12.50
C LYS A 81 14.98 11.23 -11.18
N PRO A 82 15.72 12.32 -10.96
CA PRO A 82 15.56 13.15 -9.76
C PRO A 82 14.12 13.66 -9.59
N ALA A 83 13.67 13.73 -8.35
CA ALA A 83 12.37 14.29 -7.96
C ALA A 83 12.56 15.10 -6.68
N ARG A 84 11.76 16.16 -6.48
CA ARG A 84 11.81 17.00 -5.27
C ARG A 84 10.48 17.02 -4.53
N ARG A 85 9.38 17.20 -5.26
CA ARG A 85 8.02 17.33 -4.68
C ARG A 85 7.59 16.08 -3.92
N ASN A 86 7.00 16.27 -2.74
CA ASN A 86 6.47 15.20 -1.87
C ASN A 86 5.56 14.22 -2.62
N TYR A 87 4.67 14.71 -3.48
CA TYR A 87 3.83 13.85 -4.34
C TYR A 87 4.65 12.88 -5.20
N ALA A 88 5.70 13.39 -5.84
CA ALA A 88 6.53 12.58 -6.73
C ALA A 88 7.34 11.54 -5.94
N LEU A 89 7.89 11.93 -4.79
CA LEU A 89 8.62 11.02 -3.90
C LEU A 89 7.69 9.93 -3.35
N ALA A 90 6.50 10.31 -2.88
CA ALA A 90 5.53 9.39 -2.31
C ALA A 90 5.03 8.38 -3.33
N LEU A 91 4.62 8.83 -4.52
CA LEU A 91 4.17 7.94 -5.58
C LEU A 91 5.29 7.01 -6.04
N ARG A 92 6.52 7.52 -6.17
CA ARG A 92 7.67 6.67 -6.49
C ARG A 92 7.91 5.60 -5.42
N LEU A 93 7.81 5.94 -4.14
CA LEU A 93 7.91 4.97 -3.04
C LEU A 93 6.82 3.90 -3.12
N THR A 94 5.58 4.27 -3.47
CA THR A 94 4.51 3.28 -3.64
C THR A 94 4.77 2.33 -4.81
N VAL A 95 5.36 2.81 -5.92
CA VAL A 95 5.78 1.94 -7.03
C VAL A 95 6.92 1.02 -6.59
N MET A 96 7.91 1.52 -5.84
CA MET A 96 9.02 0.72 -5.31
C MET A 96 8.54 -0.39 -4.36
N ASP A 97 7.56 -0.08 -3.52
CA ASP A 97 6.93 -1.05 -2.61
C ASP A 97 6.17 -2.14 -3.38
N GLU A 98 5.51 -1.79 -4.48
CA GLU A 98 4.78 -2.76 -5.31
C GLU A 98 5.74 -3.64 -6.14
N ILE A 99 6.71 -3.02 -6.83
CA ILE A 99 7.57 -3.74 -7.79
C ILE A 99 8.70 -4.53 -7.13
N ARG A 100 9.18 -4.07 -5.96
CA ARG A 100 10.30 -4.64 -5.20
C ARG A 100 11.55 -4.91 -6.06
N GLU A 101 11.86 -3.98 -6.95
CA GLU A 101 13.03 -4.06 -7.82
C GLU A 101 14.32 -3.92 -7.00
N GLU A 102 15.31 -4.77 -7.31
CA GLU A 102 16.62 -4.71 -6.68
C GLU A 102 17.35 -3.39 -7.00
N GLY A 103 18.21 -2.94 -6.08
CA GLY A 103 18.99 -1.70 -6.23
C GLY A 103 18.21 -0.39 -5.98
N MET A 104 16.91 -0.43 -5.67
CA MET A 104 16.13 0.78 -5.36
C MET A 104 16.21 1.21 -3.88
N GLN A 105 16.83 0.43 -3.00
CA GLN A 105 16.79 0.63 -1.55
C GLN A 105 17.42 1.96 -1.11
N LYS A 106 18.54 2.38 -1.74
CA LYS A 106 19.18 3.67 -1.44
C LYS A 106 18.26 4.84 -1.82
N MET A 107 17.59 4.74 -2.97
CA MET A 107 16.65 5.76 -3.44
C MET A 107 15.40 5.82 -2.57
N ALA A 108 14.82 4.66 -2.23
CA ALA A 108 13.68 4.58 -1.33
C ALA A 108 13.99 5.21 0.05
N ARG A 109 15.20 4.96 0.57
CA ARG A 109 15.67 5.62 1.79
C ARG A 109 15.73 7.14 1.61
N ALA A 110 16.43 7.61 0.59
CA ALA A 110 16.59 9.04 0.35
C ALA A 110 15.26 9.78 0.11
N ASP A 111 14.27 9.13 -0.49
CA ASP A 111 12.94 9.70 -0.68
C ASP A 111 12.14 9.73 0.62
N ALA A 112 12.19 8.66 1.41
CA ALA A 112 11.48 8.60 2.69
C ALA A 112 11.99 9.66 3.68
N TYR A 113 13.31 9.79 3.83
CA TYR A 113 13.88 10.81 4.72
C TYR A 113 13.56 12.22 4.24
N ARG A 114 13.61 12.48 2.93
CA ARG A 114 13.24 13.81 2.41
C ARG A 114 11.77 14.15 2.59
N ILE A 115 10.87 13.18 2.47
CA ILE A 115 9.47 13.40 2.87
C ILE A 115 9.40 13.75 4.37
N MET A 116 10.16 13.06 5.23
CA MET A 116 10.17 13.38 6.66
C MET A 116 10.74 14.76 6.98
N ASP A 117 11.82 15.16 6.30
CA ASP A 117 12.46 16.47 6.47
C ASP A 117 11.50 17.61 6.05
N ASN A 118 10.61 17.33 5.10
CA ASN A 118 9.58 18.26 4.64
C ASN A 118 8.31 18.28 5.54
N GLN A 119 8.30 17.59 6.70
CA GLN A 119 7.16 17.62 7.61
C GLN A 119 7.12 18.96 8.36
N GLY A 120 6.00 19.68 8.24
CA GLY A 120 5.80 20.96 8.91
C GLY A 120 5.64 20.82 10.42
N MET A 121 5.82 21.94 11.15
CA MET A 121 5.71 21.99 12.61
C MET A 121 4.33 21.56 13.12
N SER A 122 3.27 21.76 12.33
CA SER A 122 1.92 21.29 12.63
C SER A 122 1.80 19.75 12.63
N GLY A 123 2.77 19.06 12.02
CA GLY A 123 2.79 17.63 11.77
C GLY A 123 2.24 17.20 10.41
N GLY A 124 1.71 18.14 9.61
CA GLY A 124 1.27 17.89 8.24
C GLY A 124 2.34 18.20 7.18
N TRP A 125 1.93 18.14 5.92
CA TRP A 125 2.75 18.51 4.75
C TRP A 125 2.01 19.52 3.88
N ASP A 126 2.74 20.31 3.10
CA ASP A 126 2.22 21.23 2.10
C ASP A 126 2.84 21.01 0.71
N TYR A 127 2.36 21.80 -0.26
CA TYR A 127 2.80 21.75 -1.65
C TYR A 127 4.21 22.33 -1.85
N GLU A 128 4.49 23.46 -1.18
CA GLU A 128 5.73 24.23 -1.34
C GLU A 128 6.92 23.65 -0.57
N GLN A 129 6.68 22.66 0.32
CA GLN A 129 7.66 22.06 1.21
C GLN A 129 8.27 23.05 2.20
N THR A 130 7.54 24.11 2.56
CA THR A 130 7.98 25.06 3.60
C THR A 130 7.57 24.58 5.00
N GLY A 131 6.51 23.78 5.09
CA GLY A 131 5.95 23.32 6.36
C GLY A 131 5.00 24.35 7.03
N GLU A 132 4.71 25.46 6.36
CA GLU A 132 3.93 26.58 6.89
C GLU A 132 2.42 26.44 6.65
N ARG A 133 2.01 25.93 5.47
CA ARG A 133 0.59 25.87 5.04
C ARG A 133 0.13 24.45 4.78
N THR A 134 0.32 23.59 5.78
CA THR A 134 0.04 22.15 5.69
C THR A 134 -1.44 21.84 5.41
N ASP A 135 -1.71 20.85 4.57
CA ASP A 135 -3.06 20.44 4.17
C ASP A 135 -3.24 18.89 4.22
N ASN A 136 -4.48 18.44 4.17
CA ASN A 136 -4.82 17.01 4.25
C ASN A 136 -4.45 16.21 3.00
N SER A 137 -4.40 16.81 1.81
CA SER A 137 -4.06 16.13 0.55
C SER A 137 -2.56 15.83 0.47
N CYS A 138 -1.72 16.82 0.75
CA CYS A 138 -0.27 16.67 0.84
C CYS A 138 0.10 15.69 1.95
N THR A 139 -0.55 15.81 3.12
CA THR A 139 -0.36 14.87 4.23
C THR A 139 -0.74 13.44 3.85
N GLN A 140 -1.84 13.23 3.13
CA GLN A 140 -2.24 11.92 2.65
C GLN A 140 -1.15 11.28 1.78
N TYR A 141 -0.62 12.00 0.78
CA TYR A 141 0.42 11.45 -0.09
C TYR A 141 1.73 11.21 0.64
N ALA A 142 2.17 12.15 1.48
CA ALA A 142 3.36 11.94 2.30
C ALA A 142 3.24 10.66 3.13
N LEU A 143 2.10 10.45 3.81
CA LEU A 143 1.85 9.25 4.60
C LEU A 143 1.78 7.97 3.76
N LEU A 144 1.25 8.02 2.54
CA LEU A 144 1.29 6.88 1.61
C LEU A 144 2.71 6.50 1.22
N GLY A 145 3.56 7.49 0.95
CA GLY A 145 4.99 7.28 0.66
C GLY A 145 5.75 6.70 1.85
N LEU A 146 5.58 7.28 3.04
CA LEU A 146 6.20 6.78 4.26
C LEU A 146 5.70 5.38 4.62
N ARG A 147 4.41 5.10 4.37
CA ARG A 147 3.81 3.77 4.54
C ARG A 147 4.46 2.75 3.61
N ALA A 148 4.67 3.10 2.34
CA ALA A 148 5.38 2.26 1.37
C ALA A 148 6.86 2.02 1.75
N ALA A 149 7.55 3.06 2.23
CA ALA A 149 8.92 2.93 2.75
C ALA A 149 9.00 1.98 3.95
N ASP A 150 8.07 2.11 4.90
CA ASP A 150 7.97 1.28 6.09
C ASP A 150 7.57 -0.18 5.77
N ASN A 151 6.71 -0.39 4.76
CA ASN A 151 6.45 -1.71 4.17
C ASN A 151 7.71 -2.34 3.55
N MET A 152 8.57 -1.53 2.94
CA MET A 152 9.92 -1.94 2.51
C MET A 152 10.89 -2.20 3.68
N GLY A 153 10.42 -2.02 4.91
CA GLY A 153 11.12 -2.28 6.17
C GLY A 153 12.11 -1.18 6.53
N LEU A 154 11.99 0.01 5.95
CA LEU A 154 12.78 1.16 6.39
C LEU A 154 12.32 1.51 7.80
N GLN A 155 13.28 1.67 8.71
CA GLN A 155 12.98 2.06 10.09
C GLN A 155 12.79 3.57 10.11
N LEU A 156 11.53 4.00 10.05
CA LEU A 156 11.16 5.40 10.15
C LEU A 156 10.91 5.78 11.62
N PRO A 157 11.43 6.93 12.09
CA PRO A 157 11.14 7.45 13.41
C PRO A 157 9.62 7.51 13.70
N VAL A 158 9.21 6.97 14.85
CA VAL A 158 7.80 6.98 15.30
C VAL A 158 7.27 8.40 15.51
N THR A 159 8.17 9.38 15.69
CA THR A 159 7.85 10.81 15.86
C THR A 159 7.12 11.37 14.65
N ALA A 160 7.51 11.02 13.43
CA ALA A 160 6.83 11.49 12.22
C ALA A 160 5.36 11.06 12.18
N TRP A 161 5.09 9.80 12.52
CA TRP A 161 3.74 9.24 12.64
C TRP A 161 2.94 9.90 13.76
N ARG A 162 3.58 10.19 14.91
CA ARG A 162 2.93 10.88 16.04
C ARG A 162 2.59 12.32 15.73
N ASN A 163 3.43 13.03 14.98
CA ASN A 163 3.17 14.40 14.56
C ASN A 163 2.02 14.45 13.54
N ALA A 164 2.03 13.55 12.55
CA ALA A 164 0.92 13.40 11.62
C ALA A 164 -0.39 13.03 12.32
N MET A 165 -0.32 12.17 13.35
CA MET A 165 -1.48 11.85 14.20
C MET A 165 -2.07 13.10 14.84
N LYS A 166 -1.23 13.97 15.43
CA LYS A 166 -1.69 15.21 16.07
C LYS A 166 -2.36 16.10 15.03
N PHE A 167 -1.70 16.34 13.90
CA PHE A 167 -2.24 17.12 12.78
C PHE A 167 -3.63 16.62 12.35
N LEU A 168 -3.75 15.35 11.96
CA LEU A 168 -5.01 14.79 11.45
C LEU A 168 -6.15 14.89 12.48
N LEU A 169 -5.85 14.71 13.77
CA LEU A 169 -6.84 14.86 14.82
C LEU A 169 -7.30 16.32 15.02
N THR A 170 -6.47 17.32 14.69
CA THR A 170 -6.90 18.74 14.71
C THR A 170 -7.69 19.12 13.46
N GLN A 171 -7.54 18.41 12.35
CA GLN A 171 -8.27 18.68 11.11
C GLN A 171 -9.70 18.09 11.09
N LEU A 172 -9.98 17.07 11.92
CA LEU A 172 -11.31 16.46 11.99
C LEU A 172 -12.35 17.46 12.49
N LYS A 173 -13.40 17.70 11.68
CA LYS A 173 -14.50 18.60 12.06
C LYS A 173 -15.48 17.98 13.07
N ARG A 174 -16.34 18.83 13.62
CA ARG A 174 -17.38 18.43 14.60
C ARG A 174 -18.42 17.47 14.03
N ASP A 175 -18.65 17.44 12.73
CA ASP A 175 -19.55 16.50 12.04
C ASP A 175 -18.84 15.21 11.58
N GLY A 176 -17.50 15.22 11.54
CA GLY A 176 -16.67 14.10 11.11
C GLY A 176 -16.00 14.28 9.76
N GLY A 177 -16.39 15.30 8.99
CA GLY A 177 -15.78 15.57 7.71
C GLY A 177 -14.37 16.15 7.85
N MET A 178 -13.61 16.06 6.76
CA MET A 178 -12.35 16.77 6.61
C MET A 178 -12.31 17.53 5.29
N ALA A 179 -11.61 18.65 5.32
CA ALA A 179 -11.41 19.56 4.20
C ALA A 179 -9.93 19.59 3.81
N TYR A 180 -9.54 20.37 2.79
CA TYR A 180 -8.11 20.55 2.49
C TYR A 180 -7.38 21.19 3.66
N THR A 181 -7.93 22.30 4.15
CA THR A 181 -7.53 23.01 5.36
C THR A 181 -8.77 23.18 6.23
N ARG A 182 -8.59 23.26 7.56
CA ARG A 182 -9.69 23.23 8.54
C ARG A 182 -10.78 24.29 8.32
N ASP A 183 -10.41 25.44 7.77
CA ASP A 183 -11.27 26.59 7.45
C ASP A 183 -12.21 26.36 6.25
N ARG A 184 -11.93 25.36 5.40
CA ARG A 184 -12.76 25.06 4.22
C ARG A 184 -13.85 24.04 4.49
N GLU A 185 -14.84 23.94 3.60
CA GLU A 185 -15.88 22.91 3.67
C GLU A 185 -15.30 21.50 3.53
N ALA A 186 -15.89 20.54 4.25
CA ALA A 186 -15.49 19.16 4.18
C ALA A 186 -15.87 18.54 2.82
N THR A 187 -15.01 17.68 2.30
CA THR A 187 -15.23 17.01 1.02
C THR A 187 -15.08 15.50 1.16
N SER A 188 -15.76 14.75 0.29
CA SER A 188 -15.57 13.29 0.18
C SER A 188 -14.10 12.92 -0.09
N SER A 189 -13.37 13.68 -0.91
CA SER A 189 -11.97 13.40 -1.25
C SER A 189 -11.05 13.49 -0.05
N MET A 190 -11.15 14.58 0.71
CA MET A 190 -10.31 14.82 1.89
C MET A 190 -10.71 13.92 3.05
N THR A 191 -12.00 13.63 3.22
CA THR A 191 -12.46 12.71 4.26
C THR A 191 -12.00 11.28 3.99
N ALA A 192 -12.10 10.79 2.75
CA ALA A 192 -11.56 9.48 2.38
C ALA A 192 -10.03 9.41 2.57
N GLY A 193 -9.30 10.42 2.09
CA GLY A 193 -7.85 10.54 2.29
C GLY A 193 -7.43 10.54 3.77
N ALA A 194 -8.22 11.21 4.61
CA ALA A 194 -7.97 11.27 6.04
C ALA A 194 -8.24 9.93 6.74
N ILE A 195 -9.28 9.18 6.36
CA ILE A 195 -9.52 7.81 6.89
C ILE A 195 -8.31 6.93 6.61
N ALA A 196 -7.84 6.90 5.35
CA ALA A 196 -6.65 6.13 4.96
C ALA A 196 -5.40 6.54 5.79
N SER A 197 -5.24 7.85 6.01
CA SER A 197 -4.14 8.42 6.79
C SER A 197 -4.21 8.05 8.28
N LEU A 198 -5.39 8.21 8.91
CA LEU A 198 -5.63 7.89 10.31
C LEU A 198 -5.39 6.40 10.60
N VAL A 199 -5.86 5.52 9.72
CA VAL A 199 -5.65 4.07 9.83
C VAL A 199 -4.16 3.74 9.70
N SER A 200 -3.47 4.32 8.71
CA SER A 200 -2.04 4.13 8.50
C SER A 200 -1.20 4.57 9.69
N VAL A 201 -1.54 5.72 10.28
CA VAL A 201 -0.89 6.27 11.48
C VAL A 201 -1.18 5.40 12.71
N LYS A 202 -2.44 4.98 12.91
CA LYS A 202 -2.84 4.12 14.04
C LYS A 202 -1.98 2.85 14.11
N ALA A 203 -1.72 2.24 12.96
CA ALA A 203 -0.91 1.02 12.89
C ALA A 203 0.57 1.23 13.21
N ARG A 204 1.09 2.46 13.13
CA ARG A 204 2.53 2.76 13.21
C ARG A 204 2.95 3.49 14.48
N VAL A 205 2.04 4.19 15.16
CA VAL A 205 2.34 4.93 16.40
C VAL A 205 2.65 4.02 17.61
N LYS A 206 2.29 2.72 17.55
CA LYS A 206 2.45 1.70 18.62
C LYS A 206 2.01 2.22 20.00
N PHE A 207 0.75 1.99 20.32
CA PHE A 207 0.14 2.42 21.58
C PHE A 207 0.38 1.39 22.70
N LYS A 208 0.58 1.87 23.94
CA LYS A 208 0.40 1.03 25.14
C LYS A 208 -1.10 0.76 25.32
N SER A 209 -1.46 -0.34 26.01
CA SER A 209 -2.87 -0.70 26.27
C SER A 209 -3.67 0.41 26.96
N SER A 210 -3.03 1.17 27.86
CA SER A 210 -3.64 2.30 28.57
C SER A 210 -3.70 3.62 27.79
N ASP A 211 -3.18 3.68 26.56
CA ASP A 211 -3.09 4.93 25.82
C ASP A 211 -4.43 5.33 25.19
N ARG A 212 -5.10 6.31 25.83
CA ARG A 212 -6.38 6.87 25.40
C ARG A 212 -6.38 7.45 23.97
N ARG A 213 -5.20 7.77 23.40
CA ARG A 213 -5.08 8.27 22.02
C ARG A 213 -5.48 7.22 20.98
N SER A 214 -5.25 5.93 21.28
CA SER A 214 -5.71 4.83 20.43
C SER A 214 -7.24 4.86 20.27
N GLY A 215 -7.96 5.00 21.39
CA GLY A 215 -9.42 5.14 21.38
C GLY A 215 -9.90 6.42 20.68
N ARG A 216 -9.14 7.53 20.80
CA ARG A 216 -9.45 8.78 20.07
C ARG A 216 -9.33 8.59 18.55
N LEU A 217 -8.32 7.87 18.07
CA LEU A 217 -8.18 7.54 16.65
C LEU A 217 -9.31 6.67 16.13
N VAL A 218 -9.69 5.63 16.87
CA VAL A 218 -10.83 4.76 16.49
C VAL A 218 -12.11 5.58 16.36
N ARG A 219 -12.39 6.47 17.34
CA ARG A 219 -13.55 7.37 17.25
C ARG A 219 -13.46 8.32 16.06
N ALA A 220 -12.29 8.88 15.78
CA ALA A 220 -12.06 9.75 14.63
C ALA A 220 -12.34 9.04 13.31
N ILE A 221 -11.79 7.83 13.12
CA ILE A 221 -12.01 6.97 11.95
C ILE A 221 -13.51 6.69 11.80
N ASN A 222 -14.18 6.19 12.84
CA ASN A 222 -15.61 5.85 12.77
C ASN A 222 -16.48 7.07 12.43
N LYS A 223 -16.13 8.25 12.94
CA LYS A 223 -16.87 9.48 12.66
C LYS A 223 -16.69 9.94 11.21
N ALA A 224 -15.45 9.91 10.71
CA ALA A 224 -15.14 10.21 9.32
C ALA A 224 -15.80 9.21 8.35
N THR A 225 -15.80 7.92 8.67
CA THR A 225 -16.49 6.88 7.88
C THR A 225 -17.99 7.14 7.80
N ARG A 226 -18.65 7.50 8.91
CA ARG A 226 -20.08 7.86 8.90
C ARG A 226 -20.38 9.12 8.10
N TRP A 227 -19.55 10.14 8.25
CA TRP A 227 -19.67 11.37 7.45
C TRP A 227 -19.55 11.05 5.95
N LEU A 228 -18.53 10.27 5.58
CA LEU A 228 -18.29 9.87 4.20
C LEU A 228 -19.45 9.04 3.63
N ALA A 229 -20.01 8.12 4.41
CA ALA A 229 -21.16 7.33 3.97
C ALA A 229 -22.38 8.20 3.60
N LYS A 230 -22.62 9.29 4.35
CA LYS A 230 -23.69 10.25 4.10
C LYS A 230 -23.43 11.11 2.86
N ASP A 231 -22.19 11.58 2.68
CA ASP A 231 -21.83 12.54 1.63
C ASP A 231 -21.51 11.87 0.28
N TRP A 232 -20.99 10.64 0.32
CA TRP A 232 -20.43 9.92 -0.82
C TRP A 232 -21.43 9.77 -1.97
N LYS A 233 -21.05 10.25 -3.16
CA LYS A 233 -21.72 9.94 -4.43
C LYS A 233 -20.66 9.89 -5.54
N PRO A 234 -20.57 8.79 -6.32
CA PRO A 234 -19.65 8.73 -7.45
C PRO A 234 -19.85 9.91 -8.41
N GLY A 235 -18.77 10.60 -8.77
CA GLY A 235 -18.80 11.71 -9.71
C GLY A 235 -19.35 13.04 -9.20
N ARG A 236 -19.77 13.16 -7.93
CA ARG A 236 -20.28 14.42 -7.35
C ARG A 236 -19.20 15.50 -7.24
N ASP A 237 -17.97 15.11 -6.89
CA ASP A 237 -16.83 16.01 -6.69
C ASP A 237 -16.09 16.27 -8.02
N PRO A 238 -15.61 17.51 -8.30
CA PRO A 238 -14.87 17.83 -9.52
C PRO A 238 -13.58 17.01 -9.71
N HIS A 239 -13.05 16.46 -8.62
CA HIS A 239 -11.96 15.49 -8.56
C HIS A 239 -12.49 14.05 -8.35
N GLY A 240 -13.64 13.70 -8.94
CA GLY A 240 -14.33 12.42 -8.72
C GLY A 240 -13.46 11.17 -8.89
N TYR A 241 -12.56 11.14 -9.87
CA TYR A 241 -11.59 10.03 -10.05
C TYR A 241 -10.61 9.91 -8.88
N TYR A 242 -10.08 11.04 -8.42
CA TYR A 242 -9.20 11.08 -7.27
C TYR A 242 -9.95 10.67 -5.98
N THR A 243 -11.18 11.12 -5.83
CA THR A 243 -12.06 10.76 -4.71
C THR A 243 -12.30 9.25 -4.66
N LEU A 244 -12.60 8.61 -5.80
CA LEU A 244 -12.74 7.16 -5.90
C LEU A 244 -11.49 6.46 -5.39
N TYR A 245 -10.31 6.87 -5.86
CA TYR A 245 -9.06 6.26 -5.39
C TYR A 245 -8.82 6.47 -3.88
N GLY A 246 -9.13 7.65 -3.36
CA GLY A 246 -9.09 7.92 -1.91
C GLY A 246 -10.02 6.97 -1.14
N LEU A 247 -11.22 6.74 -1.66
CA LEU A 247 -12.20 5.81 -1.07
C LEU A 247 -11.71 4.37 -1.09
N GLU A 248 -11.19 3.88 -2.22
CA GLU A 248 -10.63 2.53 -2.32
C GLU A 248 -9.60 2.29 -1.22
N ARG A 249 -8.67 3.23 -1.03
CA ARG A 249 -7.65 3.14 0.01
C ARG A 249 -8.22 3.24 1.41
N ALA A 250 -9.15 4.17 1.64
CA ALA A 250 -9.79 4.33 2.95
C ALA A 250 -10.41 3.01 3.42
N MET A 251 -11.20 2.40 2.54
CA MET A 251 -11.92 1.17 2.81
C MET A 251 -10.99 -0.04 2.90
N ALA A 252 -10.06 -0.17 1.94
CA ALA A 252 -9.10 -1.25 1.93
C ALA A 252 -8.19 -1.23 3.15
N PHE A 253 -7.58 -0.08 3.49
CA PHE A 253 -6.69 0.05 4.65
C PHE A 253 -7.42 -0.23 5.96
N ALA A 254 -8.67 0.23 6.08
CA ALA A 254 -9.52 -0.06 7.23
C ALA A 254 -10.00 -1.52 7.31
N GLY A 255 -9.83 -2.31 6.24
CA GLY A 255 -10.37 -3.67 6.15
C GLY A 255 -11.89 -3.69 6.11
N GLN A 256 -12.51 -2.70 5.49
CA GLN A 256 -13.96 -2.54 5.41
C GLN A 256 -14.47 -2.86 4.01
N ASP A 257 -15.30 -3.90 3.89
CA ASP A 257 -15.93 -4.27 2.61
C ASP A 257 -17.10 -3.35 2.25
N ARG A 258 -17.73 -2.71 3.24
CA ARG A 258 -18.86 -1.78 3.06
C ARG A 258 -18.58 -0.43 3.70
N LEU A 259 -19.12 0.61 3.08
CA LEU A 259 -19.11 1.96 3.63
C LEU A 259 -20.40 2.13 4.41
N VAL A 260 -20.36 1.76 5.68
CA VAL A 260 -21.58 1.57 6.51
C VAL A 260 -22.47 0.51 5.83
N ASP A 261 -23.63 0.90 5.32
CA ASP A 261 -24.60 0.06 4.64
C ASP A 261 -24.40 0.04 3.11
N ARG A 262 -23.46 0.80 2.56
CA ARG A 262 -23.29 0.98 1.12
C ARG A 262 -22.24 0.08 0.50
N ASN A 263 -22.56 -0.47 -0.68
CA ASN A 263 -21.61 -1.18 -1.52
C ASN A 263 -20.83 -0.18 -2.40
N TRP A 264 -19.95 0.58 -1.75
CA TRP A 264 -19.17 1.66 -2.35
C TRP A 264 -18.39 1.24 -3.60
N TYR A 265 -17.89 0.00 -3.62
CA TYR A 265 -17.14 -0.53 -4.75
C TYR A 265 -18.04 -0.71 -5.97
N VAL A 266 -19.20 -1.36 -5.80
CA VAL A 266 -20.17 -1.55 -6.90
C VAL A 266 -20.71 -0.23 -7.40
N GLU A 267 -21.02 0.72 -6.50
CA GLU A 267 -21.46 2.06 -6.87
C GLU A 267 -20.43 2.80 -7.73
N GLY A 268 -19.17 2.83 -7.28
CA GLY A 268 -18.08 3.48 -8.00
C GLY A 268 -17.73 2.76 -9.31
N ALA A 269 -17.76 1.43 -9.33
CA ALA A 269 -17.46 0.64 -10.51
C ALA A 269 -18.51 0.85 -11.60
N ARG A 270 -19.80 0.87 -11.25
CA ARG A 270 -20.88 1.19 -12.20
C ARG A 270 -20.73 2.58 -12.80
N TRP A 271 -20.40 3.57 -11.97
CA TRP A 271 -20.12 4.92 -12.46
C TRP A 271 -18.91 4.94 -13.40
N LEU A 272 -17.79 4.29 -13.05
CA LEU A 272 -16.64 4.22 -13.95
C LEU A 272 -16.98 3.52 -15.27
N LEU A 273 -17.73 2.42 -15.24
CA LEU A 273 -18.13 1.71 -16.45
C LEU A 273 -18.99 2.58 -17.38
N SER A 274 -19.83 3.48 -16.84
CA SER A 274 -20.64 4.38 -17.66
C SER A 274 -19.87 5.60 -18.18
N HIS A 275 -18.65 5.86 -17.68
CA HIS A 275 -17.83 7.02 -18.04
C HIS A 275 -16.55 6.67 -18.81
N GLN A 276 -16.26 5.38 -19.01
CA GLN A 276 -15.12 4.99 -19.85
C GLN A 276 -15.43 5.24 -21.32
N ARG A 277 -14.55 6.00 -21.99
CA ARG A 277 -14.68 6.33 -23.41
C ARG A 277 -14.34 5.14 -24.32
N LYS A 278 -14.69 5.27 -25.60
CA LYS A 278 -14.33 4.30 -26.65
C LYS A 278 -12.82 4.12 -26.80
N ASP A 279 -12.03 5.17 -26.56
CA ASP A 279 -10.56 5.14 -26.59
C ASP A 279 -9.92 4.54 -25.32
N GLY A 280 -10.71 4.22 -24.28
CA GLY A 280 -10.24 3.62 -23.04
C GLY A 280 -9.88 4.60 -21.92
N PHE A 281 -9.87 5.91 -22.21
CA PHE A 281 -9.67 6.95 -21.18
C PHE A 281 -10.97 7.28 -20.46
N TRP A 282 -10.85 7.89 -19.28
CA TRP A 282 -12.02 8.30 -18.48
C TRP A 282 -12.31 9.81 -18.51
N LYS A 283 -11.29 10.68 -18.57
CA LYS A 283 -11.47 12.15 -18.58
C LYS A 283 -10.82 12.81 -19.78
N GLY A 284 -11.44 12.68 -20.95
CA GLY A 284 -10.88 13.17 -22.20
C GLY A 284 -9.70 12.31 -22.70
N GLN A 285 -9.36 12.48 -23.97
CA GLN A 285 -8.28 11.73 -24.60
C GLN A 285 -6.92 12.08 -23.97
N GLY A 286 -6.10 11.06 -23.68
CA GLY A 286 -4.74 11.27 -23.18
C GLY A 286 -4.62 11.67 -21.70
N ASN A 287 -5.73 11.77 -20.96
CA ASN A 287 -5.70 12.13 -19.53
C ASN A 287 -5.22 10.96 -18.66
N ARG A 288 -3.92 11.00 -18.37
CA ARG A 288 -3.19 9.99 -17.58
C ARG A 288 -3.70 9.89 -16.15
N ASN A 289 -3.90 11.03 -15.47
CA ASN A 289 -4.21 11.05 -14.04
C ASN A 289 -5.58 10.41 -13.76
N SER A 290 -6.61 10.82 -14.49
CA SER A 290 -7.97 10.32 -14.27
C SER A 290 -8.09 8.84 -14.59
N THR A 291 -7.42 8.40 -15.67
CA THR A 291 -7.38 7.00 -16.08
C THR A 291 -6.61 6.14 -15.07
N ALA A 292 -5.47 6.64 -14.57
CA ALA A 292 -4.73 5.95 -13.52
C ALA A 292 -5.56 5.82 -12.23
N PHE A 293 -6.26 6.88 -11.78
CA PHE A 293 -7.13 6.79 -10.61
C PHE A 293 -8.33 5.86 -10.81
N ALA A 294 -8.93 5.84 -12.00
CA ALA A 294 -10.00 4.91 -12.34
C ALA A 294 -9.52 3.45 -12.24
N LEU A 295 -8.36 3.13 -12.83
CA LEU A 295 -7.74 1.80 -12.74
C LEU A 295 -7.41 1.43 -11.30
N LEU A 296 -6.81 2.35 -10.54
CA LEU A 296 -6.46 2.10 -9.13
C LEU A 296 -7.69 1.77 -8.28
N PHE A 297 -8.83 2.41 -8.55
CA PHE A 297 -10.10 2.06 -7.90
C PHE A 297 -10.62 0.68 -8.34
N LEU A 298 -10.73 0.44 -9.66
CA LEU A 298 -11.31 -0.79 -10.20
C LEU A 298 -10.51 -2.03 -9.80
N SER A 299 -9.18 -1.93 -9.82
CA SER A 299 -8.28 -3.04 -9.51
C SER A 299 -8.28 -3.44 -8.03
N ARG A 300 -8.74 -2.56 -7.12
CA ARG A 300 -8.93 -2.80 -5.68
C ARG A 300 -7.78 -3.59 -5.03
N ALA A 301 -6.54 -3.21 -5.35
CA ALA A 301 -5.35 -3.96 -4.98
C ALA A 301 -4.73 -3.55 -3.63
N SER A 302 -5.25 -2.49 -2.99
CA SER A 302 -4.79 -2.07 -1.66
C SER A 302 -5.12 -3.15 -0.61
N LYS A 303 -4.29 -3.26 0.42
CA LYS A 303 -4.41 -4.29 1.47
C LYS A 303 -4.82 -3.67 2.81
N PRO A 304 -5.45 -4.43 3.73
CA PRO A 304 -5.73 -3.94 5.07
C PRO A 304 -4.47 -3.57 5.83
N THR A 305 -4.47 -2.46 6.56
CA THR A 305 -3.30 -2.06 7.36
C THR A 305 -3.00 -3.04 8.49
N GLY A 306 -4.01 -3.76 9.00
CA GLY A 306 -3.77 -4.88 9.93
C GLY A 306 -2.98 -6.04 9.29
N SER A 307 -3.06 -6.20 7.96
CA SER A 307 -2.28 -7.19 7.20
C SER A 307 -0.93 -6.63 6.72
N GLU A 308 -0.81 -5.31 6.63
CA GLU A 308 0.42 -4.61 6.28
C GLU A 308 1.34 -4.62 7.48
N THR A 309 2.49 -5.25 7.33
CA THR A 309 3.44 -5.34 8.43
C THR A 309 4.64 -4.44 8.13
N PRO A 310 4.77 -3.29 8.80
CA PRO A 310 6.03 -2.57 8.97
C PRO A 310 7.13 -3.57 9.33
N GLY A 311 8.14 -3.79 8.47
CA GLY A 311 9.17 -4.82 8.71
C GLY A 311 8.62 -6.25 8.91
N SER A 312 7.59 -6.63 8.15
CA SER A 312 7.01 -7.98 8.14
C SER A 312 8.07 -9.07 8.13
N VAL A 313 7.75 -10.24 8.70
CA VAL A 313 8.60 -11.42 8.54
C VAL A 313 8.93 -11.58 7.05
N HIS A 314 7.95 -11.39 6.17
CA HIS A 314 8.17 -11.44 4.73
C HIS A 314 9.19 -10.42 4.20
N GLY A 315 9.12 -9.14 4.62
CA GLY A 315 10.03 -8.08 4.18
C GLY A 315 11.41 -8.15 4.83
N LEU A 316 11.52 -8.73 6.03
CA LEU A 316 12.81 -9.05 6.65
C LEU A 316 13.44 -10.26 5.96
N MET A 317 12.63 -11.27 5.65
CA MET A 317 13.04 -12.48 4.93
C MET A 317 13.39 -12.20 3.46
N SER A 318 12.77 -11.20 2.83
CA SER A 318 13.12 -10.81 1.46
C SER A 318 14.53 -10.26 1.34
N ARG A 319 15.08 -9.68 2.42
CA ARG A 319 16.47 -9.18 2.50
C ARG A 319 17.49 -10.28 2.68
N VAL A 320 17.06 -11.48 3.08
CA VAL A 320 17.91 -12.64 3.23
C VAL A 320 18.06 -13.28 1.85
N THR A 321 19.20 -12.99 1.22
CA THR A 321 19.65 -13.51 -0.07
C THR A 321 20.60 -14.70 0.12
N ALA A 322 21.03 -15.34 -0.97
CA ALA A 322 22.03 -16.42 -0.90
C ALA A 322 23.39 -15.94 -0.36
N GLN A 323 23.73 -14.66 -0.59
CA GLN A 323 25.01 -14.04 -0.21
C GLN A 323 24.98 -13.41 1.20
N THR A 324 23.85 -13.48 1.91
CA THR A 324 23.74 -12.87 3.25
C THR A 324 24.59 -13.66 4.26
N SER A 325 25.49 -12.98 4.95
CA SER A 325 26.39 -13.63 5.91
C SER A 325 25.65 -14.19 7.13
N LYS A 326 26.24 -15.18 7.80
CA LYS A 326 25.68 -15.79 9.03
C LYS A 326 25.34 -14.74 10.10
N LYS A 327 26.22 -13.77 10.31
CA LYS A 327 26.01 -12.66 11.26
C LYS A 327 24.80 -11.80 10.91
N GLN A 328 24.60 -11.49 9.63
CA GLN A 328 23.45 -10.73 9.15
C GLN A 328 22.14 -11.53 9.27
N VAL A 329 22.17 -12.83 8.92
CA VAL A 329 21.03 -13.74 9.09
C VAL A 329 20.55 -13.76 10.54
N LEU A 330 21.47 -13.92 11.50
CA LEU A 330 21.15 -13.94 12.94
C LEU A 330 20.61 -12.59 13.43
N LYS A 331 21.17 -11.47 12.95
CA LYS A 331 20.66 -10.13 13.27
C LYS A 331 19.22 -9.93 12.78
N ILE A 332 18.90 -10.39 11.57
CA ILE A 332 17.54 -10.33 11.02
C ILE A 332 16.61 -11.25 11.81
N ALA A 333 17.04 -12.48 12.12
CA ALA A 333 16.27 -13.43 12.91
C ALA A 333 15.91 -12.88 14.29
N ALA A 334 16.85 -12.22 14.98
CA ALA A 334 16.60 -11.57 16.27
C ALA A 334 15.58 -10.41 16.17
N ILE A 335 15.61 -9.63 15.07
CA ILE A 335 14.59 -8.60 14.81
C ILE A 335 13.21 -9.23 14.61
N ILE A 336 13.14 -10.36 13.88
CA ILE A 336 11.89 -11.09 13.69
C ILE A 336 11.39 -11.67 15.02
N ALA A 337 12.28 -12.27 15.82
CA ALA A 337 11.91 -12.92 17.09
C ALA A 337 11.26 -11.96 18.11
N ARG A 338 11.68 -10.69 18.15
CA ARG A 338 11.07 -9.65 19.01
C ARG A 338 9.58 -9.39 18.71
N ARG A 339 9.04 -9.93 17.62
CA ARG A 339 7.60 -9.87 17.29
C ARG A 339 6.77 -10.92 18.03
N GLY A 340 7.40 -11.89 18.69
CA GLY A 340 6.75 -12.92 19.47
C GLY A 340 5.88 -13.86 18.64
N LYS A 341 4.89 -14.47 19.28
CA LYS A 341 4.07 -15.57 18.72
C LYS A 341 3.37 -15.21 17.40
N SER A 342 3.04 -13.93 17.18
CA SER A 342 2.40 -13.45 15.94
C SER A 342 3.22 -13.72 14.67
N ALA A 343 4.53 -13.92 14.79
CA ALA A 343 5.43 -14.16 13.66
C ALA A 343 5.50 -15.65 13.24
N ILE A 344 5.08 -16.57 14.12
CA ILE A 344 5.31 -18.02 13.98
C ILE A 344 4.68 -18.58 12.71
N PRO A 345 3.39 -18.32 12.36
CA PRO A 345 2.77 -18.95 11.18
C PRO A 345 3.54 -18.66 9.88
N LEU A 346 4.03 -17.42 9.74
CA LEU A 346 4.79 -17.00 8.57
C LEU A 346 6.23 -17.51 8.60
N LEU A 347 6.85 -17.63 9.77
CA LEU A 347 8.17 -18.26 9.91
C LEU A 347 8.14 -19.75 9.54
N VAL A 348 7.09 -20.48 9.93
CA VAL A 348 6.90 -21.89 9.58
C VAL A 348 6.80 -22.07 8.07
N HIS A 349 6.13 -21.16 7.36
CA HIS A 349 6.11 -21.17 5.89
C HIS A 349 7.53 -21.11 5.28
N TYR A 350 8.44 -20.33 5.89
CA TYR A 350 9.81 -20.19 5.39
C TYR A 350 10.73 -21.39 5.68
N LEU A 351 10.32 -22.34 6.52
CA LEU A 351 11.07 -23.60 6.70
C LEU A 351 11.12 -24.42 5.41
N SER A 352 10.18 -24.21 4.49
CA SER A 352 10.17 -24.85 3.17
C SER A 352 10.79 -23.99 2.05
N ASP A 353 11.43 -22.84 2.36
CA ASP A 353 12.01 -21.96 1.33
C ASP A 353 13.22 -22.63 0.64
N LYS A 354 13.30 -22.50 -0.69
CA LYS A 354 14.42 -23.05 -1.48
C LYS A 354 15.79 -22.53 -1.02
N ARG A 355 15.86 -21.30 -0.50
CA ARG A 355 17.10 -20.65 -0.06
C ARG A 355 17.47 -21.06 1.37
N ARG A 356 18.62 -21.72 1.52
CA ARG A 356 19.17 -22.13 2.84
C ARG A 356 19.31 -20.98 3.83
N THR A 357 19.73 -19.80 3.38
CA THR A 357 19.89 -18.61 4.26
C THR A 357 18.56 -18.17 4.87
N ARG A 358 17.45 -18.29 4.13
CA ARG A 358 16.10 -18.01 4.64
C ARG A 358 15.66 -19.06 5.64
N ARG A 359 15.84 -20.35 5.35
CA ARG A 359 15.54 -21.41 6.32
C ARG A 359 16.30 -21.21 7.65
N ARG A 360 17.61 -20.89 7.56
CA ARG A 360 18.45 -20.50 8.72
C ARG A 360 17.89 -19.31 9.49
N CYS A 361 17.44 -18.27 8.80
CA CYS A 361 16.83 -17.10 9.44
C CYS A 361 15.52 -17.47 10.14
N ALA A 362 14.67 -18.26 9.48
CA ALA A 362 13.38 -18.68 9.98
C ALA A 362 13.51 -19.50 11.26
N ILE A 363 14.36 -20.54 11.23
CA ILE A 363 14.53 -21.41 12.40
C ILE A 363 15.21 -20.70 13.58
N ALA A 364 16.17 -19.81 13.31
CA ALA A 364 16.78 -18.99 14.35
C ALA A 364 15.76 -18.06 15.02
N ALA A 365 14.84 -17.47 14.24
CA ALA A 365 13.77 -16.64 14.78
C ALA A 365 12.75 -17.47 15.58
N LEU A 366 12.36 -18.66 15.09
CA LEU A 366 11.46 -19.58 15.80
C LEU A 366 12.05 -20.04 17.13
N ARG A 367 13.34 -20.38 17.16
CA ARG A 367 14.07 -20.70 18.39
C ARG A 367 14.10 -19.50 19.33
N GLY A 368 14.32 -18.29 18.81
CA GLY A 368 14.29 -17.07 19.61
C GLY A 368 12.91 -16.75 20.23
N ILE A 369 11.82 -17.20 19.61
CA ILE A 369 10.44 -17.00 20.12
C ILE A 369 10.02 -18.11 21.09
N THR A 370 10.38 -19.35 20.80
CA THR A 370 9.80 -20.54 21.46
C THR A 370 10.79 -21.33 22.31
N GLY A 371 12.08 -21.06 22.19
CA GLY A 371 13.15 -21.85 22.80
C GLY A 371 13.48 -23.16 22.07
N SER A 372 12.72 -23.55 21.04
CA SER A 372 12.87 -24.85 20.37
C SER A 372 13.05 -24.71 18.86
N THR A 373 13.75 -25.68 18.25
CA THR A 373 13.77 -25.89 16.80
C THR A 373 12.83 -26.99 16.34
N ARG A 374 12.27 -27.79 17.27
CA ARG A 374 11.49 -29.00 17.00
C ARG A 374 12.21 -29.99 16.06
N GLY A 375 13.50 -30.18 16.29
CA GLY A 375 14.33 -31.11 15.50
C GLY A 375 14.72 -30.60 14.11
N TYR A 376 14.32 -29.37 13.74
CA TYR A 376 14.66 -28.80 12.43
C TYR A 376 16.16 -28.48 12.34
N ASP A 377 16.83 -29.03 11.31
CA ASP A 377 18.23 -28.73 10.97
C ASP A 377 18.30 -27.79 9.75
N PRO A 378 18.83 -26.56 9.89
CA PRO A 378 18.99 -25.62 8.79
C PRO A 378 19.90 -26.07 7.63
N ASP A 379 20.72 -27.09 7.84
CA ASP A 379 21.70 -27.56 6.88
C ASP A 379 21.18 -28.71 6.01
N LEU A 380 20.10 -29.35 6.43
CA LEU A 380 19.34 -30.31 5.64
C LEU A 380 18.38 -29.62 4.64
N THR A 381 17.94 -30.40 3.65
CA THR A 381 16.91 -30.00 2.70
C THR A 381 15.52 -29.95 3.37
N PRO A 382 14.53 -29.27 2.75
CA PRO A 382 13.15 -29.31 3.24
C PRO A 382 12.55 -30.72 3.29
N ALA A 383 12.96 -31.63 2.40
CA ALA A 383 12.47 -33.01 2.37
C ALA A 383 12.98 -33.80 3.58
N GLU A 384 14.27 -33.68 3.90
CA GLU A 384 14.88 -34.30 5.08
C GLU A 384 14.34 -33.70 6.39
N ASN A 385 13.87 -32.46 6.36
CA ASN A 385 13.20 -31.80 7.50
C ASN A 385 11.68 -32.03 7.56
N ALA A 386 11.10 -32.93 6.75
CA ALA A 386 9.64 -33.05 6.60
C ALA A 386 8.91 -33.21 7.95
N ASP A 387 9.42 -34.08 8.83
CA ASP A 387 8.82 -34.33 10.15
C ASP A 387 8.89 -33.11 11.06
N ALA A 388 10.02 -32.40 11.07
CA ALA A 388 10.19 -31.17 11.86
C ALA A 388 9.26 -30.06 11.35
N ILE A 389 9.10 -29.93 10.03
CA ILE A 389 8.18 -28.97 9.40
C ILE A 389 6.73 -29.30 9.77
N GLU A 390 6.36 -30.58 9.74
CA GLU A 390 5.02 -31.02 10.11
C GLU A 390 4.73 -30.81 11.61
N ALA A 391 5.72 -31.08 12.48
CA ALA A 391 5.65 -30.76 13.90
C ALA A 391 5.45 -29.26 14.17
N TRP A 392 6.04 -28.39 13.35
CA TRP A 392 5.82 -26.94 13.40
C TRP A 392 4.41 -26.54 12.94
N LYS A 393 3.92 -27.12 11.84
CA LYS A 393 2.56 -26.85 11.33
C LYS A 393 1.49 -27.25 12.35
N LYS A 394 1.61 -28.45 12.95
CA LYS A 394 0.70 -28.92 14.01
C LYS A 394 0.69 -27.99 15.22
N ALA A 395 1.86 -27.51 15.65
CA ALA A 395 1.98 -26.58 16.78
C ALA A 395 1.26 -25.24 16.54
N VAL A 396 1.28 -24.76 15.30
CA VAL A 396 0.59 -23.53 14.91
C VAL A 396 -0.92 -23.75 14.84
N ALA A 397 -1.38 -24.90 14.34
CA ALA A 397 -2.79 -25.24 14.24
C ALA A 397 -3.45 -25.51 15.62
N GLY A 398 -2.70 -26.03 16.59
CA GLY A 398 -3.20 -26.38 17.92
C GLY A 398 -3.19 -25.27 18.99
N SER A 399 -2.86 -24.03 18.64
CA SER A 399 -2.91 -22.91 19.59
C SER A 399 -4.33 -22.32 19.63
N PRO A 400 -5.04 -22.29 20.79
CA PRO A 400 -6.35 -21.68 20.89
C PRO A 400 -6.28 -20.18 20.51
N LYS A 401 -7.31 -19.71 19.78
CA LYS A 401 -7.44 -18.33 19.28
C LYS A 401 -7.51 -17.30 20.41
#